data_AF-A0A8R1I8P4-F1
#
_entry.id   AF-A0A8R1I8P4-F1
#
_cell.length_a   1.000
_cell.length_b   1.000
_cell.length_c   1.000
_cell.angle_alpha   90.00
_cell.angle_beta   90.00
_cell.angle_gamma   90.00
#
_symmetry.space_group_name_H-M   'P 1'
#
loop_
_entity.id
_entity.type
_entity.pdbx_description
1 polymer ?
#
loop_
_entity_poly.entity_id
_entity_poly.type
_entity_poly.pdbx_seq_one_letter_code
_entity_poly.pdbx_strand_id
1 'polypeptide(L)'
;MCETIKIGDRMELCGIDECGEGTESEQQALRGLMAFVLLCCLKNLQNKDARSSMEALIERRVGKEVVLSALEGLSRTEQFVRAAQKQQPSNDLFLDFYFVKLFKSLEGTLAKQLKPNGEFNGTTNDSIIQSFKELIKRQDEEIAQLKQEAKKTQAEVEKLTAESQNKASEDEVEQLRGKLEESLTVKTQNEVLNGQLVEAQRLTQQWYAEAERYKQWAQQWQNYQLAQVPNAAEVGISQLQQQVSELEQQLGYGYQAFEQQSQTILHYTSENAQLRERLAKAESSVAEANKKLDEAPRPIVNGTVENGDQKKPHDDLTKLKQEQEELLMLLADQHNKMSVYRRRLKSLGQPVTDDEDE
;
A
#
# COMPACT_ATOMS: atom_id res chain seq x y z
N MET A 1 -56.50 27.12 -4.06
CA MET A 1 -56.35 28.48 -4.59
C MET A 1 -56.74 29.42 -3.47
N CYS A 2 -55.74 30.00 -2.81
CA CYS A 2 -55.38 31.41 -2.97
C CYS A 2 -56.54 32.34 -2.61
N GLU A 3 -56.45 33.03 -1.47
CA GLU A 3 -55.86 34.37 -1.50
C GLU A 3 -55.45 34.86 -0.11
N THR A 4 -54.17 35.22 -0.07
CA THR A 4 -53.47 35.99 0.95
C THR A 4 -54.06 37.39 1.02
N ILE A 5 -54.57 37.83 2.18
CA ILE A 5 -54.74 39.27 2.45
C ILE A 5 -53.64 39.72 3.39
N LYS A 6 -52.94 40.73 2.89
CA LYS A 6 -51.64 41.23 3.30
C LYS A 6 -51.71 41.96 4.63
N ILE A 7 -50.64 41.75 5.39
CA ILE A 7 -50.08 42.66 6.39
C ILE A 7 -50.02 44.06 5.78
N GLY A 8 -50.68 45.03 6.40
CA GLY A 8 -50.70 46.38 5.86
C GLY A 8 -51.57 47.35 6.66
N ASP A 9 -51.40 47.39 7.98
CA ASP A 9 -51.63 48.62 8.73
C ASP A 9 -50.44 48.83 9.66
N ARG A 10 -49.38 49.34 9.03
CA ARG A 10 -48.34 50.10 9.71
C ARG A 10 -49.09 51.31 10.26
N MET A 11 -49.53 51.24 11.52
CA MET A 11 -49.90 52.42 12.26
C MET A 11 -48.62 53.27 12.28
N GLU A 12 -48.56 54.23 11.36
CA GLU A 12 -47.55 55.26 11.31
C GLU A 12 -47.66 56.04 12.62
N LEU A 13 -46.92 55.57 13.63
CA LEU A 13 -46.40 56.43 14.67
C LEU A 13 -45.17 57.15 14.10
N CYS A 14 -45.44 57.93 13.06
CA CYS A 14 -44.78 59.20 12.84
C CYS A 14 -45.16 60.04 14.07
N GLY A 15 -44.23 60.26 15.01
CA GLY A 15 -44.57 60.99 16.23
C GLY A 15 -43.63 60.85 17.43
N ILE A 16 -42.36 60.48 17.25
CA ILE A 16 -41.32 60.80 18.26
C ILE A 16 -40.39 61.93 17.75
N ASP A 17 -40.44 62.26 16.45
CA ASP A 17 -39.63 63.33 15.86
C ASP A 17 -40.31 64.71 15.84
N GLU A 18 -41.63 64.81 16.08
CA GLU A 18 -42.33 66.11 16.12
C GLU A 18 -43.44 66.14 17.18
N CYS A 19 -43.06 66.10 18.46
CA CYS A 19 -43.97 66.48 19.55
C CYS A 19 -43.25 67.41 20.51
N GLY A 20 -43.20 68.69 20.13
CA GLY A 20 -42.83 69.79 21.02
C GLY A 20 -42.17 70.95 20.29
N GLU A 21 -42.81 72.11 20.30
CA GLU A 21 -42.08 73.38 20.13
C GLU A 21 -41.00 73.44 21.22
N GLY A 22 -39.73 73.43 20.83
CA GLY A 22 -38.60 73.40 21.75
C GLY A 22 -37.27 73.23 21.02
N THR A 23 -36.18 73.63 21.67
CA THR A 23 -34.81 73.43 21.20
C THR A 23 -34.46 71.94 21.10
N GLU A 24 -33.50 71.58 20.25
CA GLU A 24 -32.98 70.20 20.13
C GLU A 24 -32.56 69.62 21.50
N SER A 25 -32.02 70.47 22.38
CA SER A 25 -31.66 70.12 23.75
C SER A 25 -32.87 69.72 24.62
N GLU A 26 -34.00 70.43 24.48
CA GLU A 26 -35.25 70.14 25.19
C GLU A 26 -35.89 68.86 24.68
N GLN A 27 -35.84 68.62 23.36
CA GLN A 27 -36.33 67.38 22.76
C GLN A 27 -35.49 66.17 23.21
N GLN A 28 -34.16 66.31 23.31
CA GLN A 28 -33.29 65.28 23.87
C GLN A 28 -33.60 64.99 25.34
N ALA A 29 -33.85 66.04 26.15
CA ALA A 29 -34.25 65.88 27.53
C ALA A 29 -35.58 65.12 27.65
N LEU A 30 -36.57 65.47 26.81
CA LEU A 30 -37.87 64.81 26.76
C LEU A 30 -37.74 63.32 26.41
N ARG A 31 -36.95 62.98 25.38
CA ARG A 31 -36.68 61.58 24.99
C ARG A 31 -36.04 60.79 26.13
N GLY A 32 -35.09 61.40 26.83
CA GLY A 32 -34.46 60.79 28.00
C GLY A 32 -35.39 60.60 29.19
N LEU A 33 -36.30 61.56 29.45
CA LEU A 33 -37.32 61.44 30.48
C LEU A 33 -38.33 60.33 30.16
N MET A 34 -38.76 60.23 28.90
CA MET A 34 -39.64 59.15 28.44
C MET A 34 -38.97 57.78 28.60
N ALA A 35 -37.69 57.66 28.22
CA ALA A 35 -36.91 56.43 28.43
C ALA A 35 -36.78 56.07 29.91
N PHE A 36 -36.52 57.06 30.78
CA PHE A 36 -36.42 56.86 32.23
C PHE A 36 -37.73 56.35 32.84
N VAL A 37 -38.86 56.95 32.49
CA VAL A 37 -40.19 56.51 32.96
C VAL A 37 -40.51 55.11 32.45
N LEU A 38 -40.27 54.83 31.16
CA LEU A 38 -40.49 53.53 30.55
C LEU A 38 -39.72 52.42 31.28
N LEU A 39 -38.45 52.67 31.59
CA LEU A 39 -37.61 51.71 32.32
C LEU A 39 -38.01 51.57 33.79
N CYS A 40 -38.45 52.65 34.44
CA CYS A 40 -39.00 52.58 35.79
C CYS A 40 -40.27 51.72 35.83
N CYS A 41 -41.17 51.88 34.86
CA CYS A 41 -42.34 51.03 34.70
C CYS A 41 -41.93 49.57 34.49
N LEU A 42 -40.97 49.31 33.59
CA LEU A 42 -40.47 47.96 33.33
C LEU A 42 -39.87 47.29 34.58
N LYS A 43 -39.06 48.04 35.33
CA LYS A 43 -38.43 47.57 36.57
C LYS A 43 -39.46 47.21 37.64
N ASN A 44 -40.56 47.95 37.73
CA ASN A 44 -41.58 47.78 38.77
C ASN A 44 -42.69 46.78 38.39
N LEU A 45 -42.67 46.19 37.19
CA LEU A 45 -43.57 45.09 36.83
C LEU A 45 -43.21 43.82 37.60
N GLN A 46 -44.07 43.42 38.54
CA GLN A 46 -43.89 42.20 39.34
C GLN A 46 -44.24 40.92 38.57
N ASN A 47 -45.17 41.00 37.61
CA ASN A 47 -45.58 39.87 36.79
C ASN A 47 -44.57 39.63 35.65
N LYS A 48 -43.97 38.44 35.62
CA LYS A 48 -42.96 38.03 34.61
C LYS A 48 -43.50 38.05 33.19
N ASP A 49 -44.73 37.59 32.96
CA ASP A 49 -45.33 37.54 31.62
C ASP A 49 -45.60 38.95 31.08
N ALA A 50 -46.13 39.82 31.95
CA ALA A 50 -46.33 41.24 31.62
C ALA A 50 -44.99 41.94 31.33
N ARG A 51 -43.95 41.61 32.09
CA ARG A 51 -42.60 42.15 31.90
C ARG A 51 -42.00 41.71 30.56
N SER A 52 -42.04 40.41 30.24
CA SER A 52 -41.55 39.89 28.95
C SER A 52 -42.34 40.47 27.77
N SER A 53 -43.66 40.64 27.92
CA SER A 53 -44.48 41.31 26.91
C SER A 53 -44.06 42.77 26.72
N MET A 54 -43.72 43.50 27.79
CA MET A 54 -43.25 44.88 27.72
C MET A 54 -41.85 44.98 27.09
N GLU A 55 -40.92 44.06 27.41
CA GLU A 55 -39.60 43.99 26.77
C GLU A 55 -39.70 43.71 25.26
N ALA A 56 -40.61 42.82 24.85
CA ALA A 56 -40.88 42.54 23.44
C ALA A 56 -41.51 43.74 22.71
N LEU A 57 -42.37 44.51 23.38
CA LEU A 57 -42.93 45.75 22.83
C LEU A 57 -41.84 46.82 22.64
N ILE A 58 -40.94 46.98 23.61
CA ILE A 58 -39.81 47.91 23.53
C ILE A 58 -38.91 47.54 22.35
N GLU A 59 -38.52 46.27 22.23
CA GLU A 59 -37.71 45.76 21.13
C GLU A 59 -38.36 46.04 19.77
N ARG A 60 -39.65 45.70 19.61
CA ARG A 60 -40.33 45.77 18.31
C ARG A 60 -40.71 47.19 17.89
N ARG A 61 -41.00 48.09 18.84
CA ARG A 61 -41.57 49.42 18.54
C ARG A 61 -40.55 50.55 18.56
N VAL A 62 -39.53 50.44 19.40
CA VAL A 62 -38.54 51.52 19.61
C VAL A 62 -37.12 51.01 19.37
N GLY A 63 -36.83 49.78 19.79
CA GLY A 63 -35.49 49.21 19.81
C GLY A 63 -34.80 49.48 21.15
N LYS A 64 -34.16 48.45 21.72
CA LYS A 64 -33.54 48.54 23.05
C LYS A 64 -32.39 49.55 23.08
N GLU A 65 -31.57 49.58 22.04
CA GLU A 65 -30.45 50.53 21.90
C GLU A 65 -30.93 51.99 21.82
N VAL A 66 -32.08 52.25 21.19
CA VAL A 66 -32.66 53.60 21.09
C VAL A 66 -33.12 54.09 22.47
N VAL A 67 -33.75 53.21 23.27
CA VAL A 67 -34.14 53.54 24.65
C VAL A 67 -32.92 53.76 25.54
N LEU A 68 -31.87 52.93 25.40
CA LEU A 68 -30.63 53.08 26.17
C LEU A 68 -29.88 54.38 25.81
N SER A 69 -29.78 54.70 24.51
CA SER A 69 -29.16 55.94 24.02
C SER A 69 -29.93 57.18 24.49
N ALA A 70 -31.26 57.14 24.45
CA ALA A 70 -32.10 58.22 24.98
C ALA A 70 -31.91 58.41 26.50
N LEU A 71 -31.85 57.30 27.27
CA LEU A 71 -31.61 57.34 28.71
C LEU A 71 -30.25 57.99 29.03
N GLU A 72 -29.17 57.53 28.40
CA GLU A 72 -27.82 58.08 28.60
C GLU A 72 -27.75 59.55 28.16
N GLY A 73 -28.45 59.89 27.08
CA GLY A 73 -28.55 61.24 26.54
C GLY A 73 -29.12 62.27 27.51
N LEU A 74 -29.96 61.88 28.46
CA LEU A 74 -30.56 62.81 29.43
C LEU A 74 -29.51 63.52 30.29
N SER A 75 -28.50 62.77 30.73
CA SER A 75 -27.43 63.29 31.61
C SER A 75 -26.55 64.34 30.93
N ARG A 76 -26.57 64.38 29.60
CA ARG A 76 -25.75 65.25 28.74
C ARG A 76 -26.46 66.54 28.35
N THR A 77 -27.73 66.72 28.69
CA THR A 77 -28.49 67.93 28.31
C THR A 77 -28.13 69.11 29.21
N GLU A 78 -28.23 70.32 28.67
CA GLU A 78 -27.91 71.54 29.42
C GLU A 78 -28.82 71.70 30.64
N GLN A 79 -30.10 71.35 30.53
CA GLN A 79 -31.08 71.41 31.61
C GLN A 79 -30.67 70.48 32.76
N PHE A 80 -30.15 69.28 32.44
CA PHE A 80 -29.69 68.33 33.44
C PHE A 80 -28.42 68.81 34.15
N VAL A 81 -27.46 69.36 33.40
CA VAL A 81 -26.22 69.92 33.97
C VAL A 81 -26.51 71.14 34.85
N ARG A 82 -27.40 72.05 34.41
CA ARG A 82 -27.82 73.21 35.20
C ARG A 82 -28.54 72.78 36.48
N ALA A 83 -29.48 71.84 36.39
CA ALA A 83 -30.20 71.30 37.55
C ALA A 83 -29.25 70.61 38.56
N ALA A 84 -28.13 70.04 38.10
CA ALA A 84 -27.14 69.40 38.97
C ALA A 84 -26.30 70.40 39.81
N GLN A 85 -26.25 71.69 39.48
CA GLN A 85 -25.38 72.68 40.12
C GLN A 85 -25.96 73.36 41.37
N LYS A 86 -27.17 72.99 41.81
CA LYS A 86 -27.82 73.46 43.06
C LYS A 86 -27.90 74.99 43.19
N GLN A 87 -28.39 75.66 42.15
CA GLN A 87 -28.69 77.11 42.17
C GLN A 87 -30.07 77.38 42.78
N GLN A 88 -30.32 78.60 43.28
CA GLN A 88 -31.64 78.99 43.82
C GLN A 88 -32.74 78.80 42.77
N PRO A 89 -33.96 78.41 43.17
CA PRO A 89 -35.05 78.16 42.22
C PRO A 89 -35.43 79.46 41.52
N SER A 90 -34.99 79.64 40.27
CA SER A 90 -35.70 80.50 39.33
C SER A 90 -36.94 79.75 38.85
N ASN A 91 -38.04 80.47 38.62
CA ASN A 91 -39.31 79.87 38.18
C ASN A 91 -39.26 79.20 36.79
N ASP A 92 -38.08 79.13 36.16
CA ASP A 92 -37.84 78.61 34.80
C ASP A 92 -37.02 77.30 34.79
N LEU A 93 -36.85 76.60 35.92
CA LEU A 93 -36.10 75.34 35.93
C LEU A 93 -36.93 74.16 35.38
N PHE A 94 -36.48 73.61 34.25
CA PHE A 94 -37.10 72.45 33.58
C PHE A 94 -36.91 71.12 34.33
N LEU A 95 -35.82 70.96 35.09
CA LEU A 95 -35.51 69.78 35.90
C LEU A 95 -35.12 70.18 37.33
N ASP A 96 -35.58 69.43 38.31
CA ASP A 96 -35.28 69.67 39.72
C ASP A 96 -33.98 68.95 40.18
N PHE A 97 -33.29 69.52 41.17
CA PHE A 97 -32.06 68.98 41.74
C PHE A 97 -32.25 67.57 42.35
N TYR A 98 -33.38 67.31 43.02
CA TYR A 98 -33.67 65.99 43.59
C TYR A 98 -33.98 64.96 42.49
N PHE A 99 -34.60 65.38 41.39
CA PHE A 99 -34.76 64.51 40.21
C PHE A 99 -33.40 64.07 39.66
N VAL A 100 -32.44 64.99 39.50
CA VAL A 100 -31.07 64.65 39.04
C VAL A 100 -30.42 63.61 39.95
N LYS A 101 -30.57 63.76 41.27
CA LYS A 101 -30.05 62.80 42.25
C LYS A 101 -30.71 61.43 42.12
N LEU A 102 -32.04 61.40 41.95
CA LEU A 102 -32.81 60.18 41.71
C LEU A 102 -32.36 59.48 40.43
N PHE A 103 -32.28 60.22 39.32
CA PHE A 103 -31.85 59.71 38.03
C PHE A 103 -30.47 59.05 38.12
N LYS A 104 -29.46 59.76 38.65
CA LYS A 104 -28.09 59.23 38.81
C LYS A 104 -28.04 57.95 39.65
N SER A 105 -28.92 57.82 40.64
CA SER A 105 -28.98 56.60 41.48
C SER A 105 -29.60 55.40 40.76
N LEU A 106 -30.46 55.63 39.77
CA LEU A 106 -31.24 54.59 39.10
C LEU A 106 -30.74 54.25 37.70
N GLU A 107 -30.11 55.19 37.00
CA GLU A 107 -29.67 55.08 35.60
C GLU A 107 -28.96 53.75 35.30
N GLY A 108 -27.90 53.42 36.04
CA GLY A 108 -27.14 52.20 35.83
C GLY A 108 -27.93 50.91 36.11
N THR A 109 -28.92 50.95 37.00
CA THR A 109 -29.80 49.80 37.28
C THR A 109 -30.87 49.64 36.21
N LEU A 110 -31.41 50.76 35.72
CA LEU A 110 -32.41 50.79 34.65
C LEU A 110 -31.82 50.37 33.31
N ALA A 111 -30.60 50.81 32.98
CA ALA A 111 -29.89 50.42 31.76
C ALA A 111 -29.66 48.89 31.67
N LYS A 112 -29.43 48.22 32.80
CA LYS A 112 -29.29 46.76 32.86
C LYS A 112 -30.58 46.00 32.52
N GLN A 113 -31.75 46.64 32.61
CA GLN A 113 -33.04 45.97 32.34
C GLN A 113 -33.23 45.57 30.87
N LEU A 114 -32.55 46.24 29.94
CA LEU A 114 -32.66 45.99 28.50
C LEU A 114 -31.40 45.36 27.89
N LYS A 115 -30.31 45.24 28.63
CA LYS A 115 -29.15 44.49 28.12
C LYS A 115 -29.54 43.01 28.08
N PRO A 116 -29.19 42.27 27.02
CA PRO A 116 -29.36 40.81 27.02
C PRO A 116 -28.70 40.30 28.29
N ASN A 117 -29.44 39.46 29.04
CA ASN A 117 -29.04 38.91 30.33
C ASN A 117 -27.86 37.94 30.12
N GLY A 118 -26.71 38.49 29.73
CA GLY A 118 -25.42 37.85 29.77
C GLY A 118 -24.89 38.02 31.18
N GLU A 119 -25.48 37.27 32.11
CA GLU A 119 -24.71 36.85 33.27
C GLU A 119 -23.51 36.10 32.71
N PHE A 120 -22.35 36.76 32.74
CA PHE A 120 -21.07 36.17 32.40
C PHE A 120 -20.74 35.14 33.48
N ASN A 121 -21.32 33.95 33.36
CA ASN A 121 -20.88 32.76 34.08
C ASN A 121 -19.74 32.14 33.27
N GLY A 122 -18.51 32.40 33.69
CA GLY A 122 -17.28 31.88 33.08
C GLY A 122 -17.06 30.37 33.24
N THR A 123 -18.11 29.54 33.25
CA THR A 123 -18.00 28.09 33.51
C THR A 123 -18.29 27.21 32.29
N THR A 124 -19.06 27.69 31.30
CA THR A 124 -19.42 26.89 30.11
C THR A 124 -18.34 26.88 29.03
N ASN A 125 -17.74 28.03 28.70
CA ASN A 125 -16.63 28.09 27.74
C ASN A 125 -15.39 27.33 28.23
N ASP A 126 -15.09 27.40 29.54
CA ASP A 126 -13.97 26.65 30.12
C ASP A 126 -14.19 25.14 30.05
N SER A 127 -15.42 24.65 30.26
CA SER A 127 -15.73 23.22 30.10
C SER A 127 -15.57 22.74 28.65
N ILE A 128 -15.96 23.57 27.68
CA ILE A 128 -15.83 23.28 26.25
C ILE A 128 -14.35 23.28 25.84
N ILE A 129 -13.59 24.30 26.27
CA ILE A 129 -12.14 24.39 26.01
C ILE A 129 -11.41 23.21 26.65
N GLN A 130 -11.79 22.81 27.86
CA GLN A 130 -11.22 21.64 28.53
C GLN A 130 -11.51 20.34 27.76
N SER A 131 -12.74 20.18 27.23
CA SER A 131 -13.09 19.03 26.40
C SER A 131 -12.29 18.96 25.10
N PHE A 132 -12.05 20.10 24.44
CA PHE A 132 -11.20 20.15 23.25
C PHE A 132 -9.73 19.85 23.58
N LYS A 133 -9.20 20.33 24.72
CA LYS A 133 -7.85 19.98 25.17
C LYS A 133 -7.68 18.49 25.45
N GLU A 134 -8.68 17.86 26.07
CA GLU A 134 -8.67 16.41 26.30
C GLU A 134 -8.79 15.62 25.00
N LEU A 135 -9.60 16.09 24.04
CA LEU A 135 -9.68 15.49 22.72
C LEU A 135 -8.34 15.58 21.97
N ILE A 136 -7.69 16.74 21.97
CA ILE A 136 -6.37 16.93 21.37
C ILE A 136 -5.35 16.01 22.03
N LYS A 137 -5.34 15.90 23.36
CA LYS A 137 -4.44 14.96 24.07
C LYS A 137 -4.65 13.50 23.65
N ARG A 138 -5.91 13.05 23.55
CA ARG A 138 -6.19 11.69 23.08
C ARG A 138 -5.74 11.48 21.64
N GLN A 139 -5.97 12.46 20.77
CA GLN A 139 -5.52 12.41 19.38
C GLN A 139 -3.99 12.39 19.28
N ASP A 140 -3.29 13.19 20.10
CA ASP A 140 -1.83 13.19 20.15
C ASP A 140 -1.28 11.84 20.64
N GLU A 141 -1.91 11.24 21.65
CA GLU A 141 -1.58 9.88 22.13
C GLU A 141 -1.85 8.81 21.06
N GLU A 142 -2.99 8.89 20.37
CA GLU A 142 -3.36 7.96 19.29
C GLU A 142 -2.41 8.10 18.09
N ILE A 143 -2.04 9.33 17.70
CA ILE A 143 -1.04 9.58 16.66
C ILE A 143 0.32 9.01 17.08
N ALA A 144 0.72 9.15 18.35
CA ALA A 144 1.96 8.58 18.85
C ALA A 144 1.95 7.05 18.78
N GLN A 145 0.84 6.41 19.17
CA GLN A 145 0.66 4.96 19.07
C GLN A 145 0.67 4.49 17.62
N LEU A 146 -0.10 5.12 16.74
CA LEU A 146 -0.15 4.79 15.31
C LEU A 146 1.22 4.96 14.65
N LYS A 147 1.98 6.00 14.99
CA LYS A 147 3.36 6.18 14.49
C LYS A 147 4.30 5.08 14.99
N GLN A 148 4.18 4.67 16.24
CA GLN A 148 4.98 3.58 16.79
C GLN A 148 4.63 2.25 16.12
N GLU A 149 3.36 1.98 15.90
CA GLU A 149 2.88 0.77 15.24
C GLU A 149 3.29 0.75 13.77
N ALA A 150 3.15 1.86 13.03
CA ALA A 150 3.64 1.99 11.66
C ALA A 150 5.15 1.70 11.57
N LYS A 151 5.95 2.24 12.51
CA LYS A 151 7.39 1.96 12.56
C LYS A 151 7.69 0.50 12.84
N LYS A 152 6.93 -0.14 13.74
CA LYS A 152 7.08 -1.57 14.07
C LYS A 152 6.75 -2.44 12.85
N THR A 153 5.60 -2.20 12.23
CA THR A 153 5.17 -2.94 11.04
C THR A 153 6.13 -2.73 9.87
N GLN A 154 6.65 -1.53 9.69
CA GLN A 154 7.65 -1.26 8.66
C GLN A 154 8.94 -2.06 8.87
N ALA A 155 9.45 -2.12 10.11
CA ALA A 155 10.62 -2.95 10.43
C ALA A 155 10.34 -4.46 10.21
N GLU A 156 9.12 -4.92 10.47
CA GLU A 156 8.71 -6.30 10.25
C GLU A 156 8.62 -6.63 8.74
N VAL A 157 8.10 -5.71 7.93
CA VAL A 157 8.08 -5.82 6.46
C VAL A 157 9.49 -5.86 5.90
N GLU A 158 10.38 -4.98 6.33
CA GLU A 158 11.79 -4.98 5.90
C GLU A 158 12.48 -6.30 6.25
N LYS A 159 12.27 -6.80 7.47
CA LYS A 159 12.80 -8.09 7.91
C LYS A 159 12.28 -9.25 7.07
N LEU A 160 10.96 -9.36 6.87
CA LEU A 160 10.36 -10.44 6.09
C LEU A 160 10.77 -10.38 4.62
N THR A 161 10.93 -9.17 4.07
CA THR A 161 11.40 -8.97 2.70
C THR A 161 12.84 -9.46 2.54
N ALA A 162 13.72 -9.11 3.49
CA ALA A 162 15.12 -9.57 3.51
C ALA A 162 15.21 -11.09 3.68
N GLU A 163 14.44 -11.69 4.59
CA GLU A 163 14.36 -13.14 4.77
C GLU A 163 13.86 -13.85 3.50
N SER A 164 12.85 -13.29 2.82
CA SER A 164 12.34 -13.83 1.56
C SER A 164 13.37 -13.75 0.43
N GLN A 165 14.10 -12.63 0.30
CA GLN A 165 15.16 -12.49 -0.71
C GLN A 165 16.34 -13.42 -0.43
N ASN A 166 16.75 -13.56 0.83
CA ASN A 166 17.81 -14.49 1.21
C ASN A 166 17.41 -15.93 0.88
N LYS A 167 16.19 -16.35 1.22
CA LYS A 167 15.72 -17.70 0.91
C LYS A 167 15.66 -17.96 -0.60
N ALA A 168 15.19 -17.00 -1.39
CA ALA A 168 15.16 -17.14 -2.84
C ALA A 168 16.57 -17.27 -3.45
N SER A 169 17.54 -16.50 -2.94
CA SER A 169 18.93 -16.60 -3.40
C SER A 169 19.61 -17.88 -2.92
N GLU A 170 19.32 -18.37 -1.72
CA GLU A 170 19.77 -19.68 -1.23
C GLU A 170 19.23 -20.82 -2.11
N ASP A 171 17.93 -20.80 -2.44
CA ASP A 171 17.29 -21.80 -3.31
C ASP A 171 17.90 -21.78 -4.73
N GLU A 172 18.20 -20.60 -5.29
CA GLU A 172 18.85 -20.46 -6.60
C GLU A 172 20.29 -21.03 -6.57
N VAL A 173 21.06 -20.72 -5.52
CA VAL A 173 22.42 -21.25 -5.35
C VAL A 173 22.40 -22.78 -5.24
N GLU A 174 21.46 -23.36 -4.50
CA GLU A 174 21.35 -24.81 -4.36
C GLU A 174 21.00 -25.48 -5.71
N GLN A 175 20.08 -24.89 -6.48
CA GLN A 175 19.75 -25.38 -7.82
C GLN A 175 20.95 -25.30 -8.78
N LEU A 176 21.71 -24.22 -8.75
CA LEU A 176 22.91 -24.07 -9.57
C LEU A 176 24.01 -25.07 -9.16
N ARG A 177 24.16 -25.35 -7.86
CA ARG A 177 25.08 -26.38 -7.36
C ARG A 177 24.68 -27.77 -7.87
N GLY A 178 23.41 -28.13 -7.79
CA GLY A 178 22.91 -29.41 -8.30
C GLY A 178 23.16 -29.58 -9.81
N LYS A 179 22.86 -28.55 -10.62
CA LYS A 179 23.13 -28.57 -12.06
C LYS A 179 24.63 -28.70 -12.39
N LEU A 180 25.49 -28.05 -11.60
CA LEU A 180 26.94 -28.15 -11.77
C LEU A 180 27.44 -29.55 -11.45
N GLU A 181 26.94 -30.18 -10.39
CA GLU A 181 27.29 -31.56 -10.03
C GLU A 181 26.85 -32.55 -11.11
N GLU A 182 25.61 -32.43 -11.61
CA GLU A 182 25.14 -33.23 -12.75
C GLU A 182 26.03 -33.04 -13.98
N SER A 183 26.38 -31.79 -14.31
CA SER A 183 27.26 -31.50 -15.45
C SER A 183 28.64 -32.16 -15.30
N LEU A 184 29.22 -32.15 -14.10
CA LEU A 184 30.49 -32.81 -13.81
C LEU A 184 30.38 -34.33 -13.94
N THR A 185 29.32 -34.94 -13.41
CA THR A 185 29.12 -36.41 -13.54
C THR A 185 29.00 -36.83 -15.01
N VAL A 186 28.22 -36.11 -15.81
CA VAL A 186 28.08 -36.35 -17.26
C VAL A 186 29.40 -36.15 -17.99
N LYS A 187 30.19 -35.14 -17.62
CA LYS A 187 31.52 -34.91 -18.19
C LYS A 187 32.45 -36.09 -17.90
N THR A 188 32.55 -36.53 -16.65
CA THR A 188 33.37 -37.68 -16.28
C THR A 188 32.92 -38.95 -17.00
N GLN A 189 31.61 -39.18 -17.12
CA GLN A 189 31.09 -40.34 -17.84
C GLN A 189 31.42 -40.30 -19.34
N ASN A 190 31.37 -39.12 -19.97
CA ASN A 190 31.82 -38.94 -21.35
C ASN A 190 33.32 -39.19 -21.51
N GLU A 191 34.16 -38.74 -20.58
CA GLU A 191 35.60 -38.99 -20.60
C GLU A 191 35.90 -40.50 -20.53
N VAL A 192 35.20 -41.24 -19.66
CA VAL A 192 35.30 -42.70 -19.57
C VAL A 192 34.86 -43.37 -20.86
N LEU A 193 33.69 -42.99 -21.39
CA LEU A 193 33.17 -43.58 -22.63
C LEU A 193 34.08 -43.31 -23.83
N ASN A 194 34.64 -42.10 -23.91
CA ASN A 194 35.59 -41.74 -24.95
C ASN A 194 36.89 -42.56 -24.83
N GLY A 195 37.37 -42.80 -23.60
CA GLY A 195 38.51 -43.70 -23.35
C GLY A 195 38.23 -45.14 -23.80
N GLN A 196 37.04 -45.67 -23.50
CA GLN A 196 36.61 -47.00 -23.95
C GLN A 196 36.54 -47.09 -25.48
N LEU A 197 36.05 -46.03 -26.15
CA LEU A 197 35.97 -45.98 -27.60
C LEU A 197 37.35 -46.02 -28.26
N VAL A 198 38.31 -45.24 -27.74
CA VAL A 198 39.70 -45.24 -28.23
C VAL A 198 40.34 -46.62 -28.05
N GLU A 199 40.12 -47.27 -26.91
CA GLU A 199 40.65 -48.60 -26.66
C GLU A 199 40.02 -49.66 -27.58
N ALA A 200 38.71 -49.60 -27.82
CA ALA A 200 38.02 -50.47 -28.78
C ALA A 200 38.56 -50.28 -30.21
N GLN A 201 38.82 -49.03 -30.62
CA GLN A 201 39.45 -48.74 -31.91
C GLN A 201 40.87 -49.30 -32.00
N ARG A 202 41.67 -49.18 -30.93
CA ARG A 202 43.02 -49.75 -30.84
C ARG A 202 43.00 -51.27 -30.99
N LEU A 203 42.11 -51.94 -30.25
CA LEU A 203 41.96 -53.40 -30.33
C LEU A 203 41.54 -53.85 -31.73
N THR A 204 40.59 -53.13 -32.34
CA THR A 204 40.14 -53.40 -33.72
C THR A 204 41.31 -53.30 -34.72
N GLN A 205 42.15 -52.27 -34.60
CA GLN A 205 43.34 -52.13 -35.46
C GLN A 205 44.34 -53.28 -35.27
N GLN A 206 44.56 -53.72 -34.02
CA GLN A 206 45.43 -54.88 -33.74
C GLN A 206 44.89 -56.15 -34.37
N TRP A 207 43.57 -56.38 -34.26
CA TRP A 207 42.92 -57.51 -34.92
C TRP A 207 43.09 -57.49 -36.43
N TYR A 208 42.92 -56.33 -37.09
CA TYR A 208 43.16 -56.20 -38.52
C TYR A 208 44.62 -56.48 -38.90
N ALA A 209 45.58 -55.98 -38.12
CA ALA A 209 47.00 -56.21 -38.37
C ALA A 209 47.37 -57.70 -38.22
N GLU A 210 46.85 -58.37 -37.19
CA GLU A 210 47.10 -59.79 -36.98
C GLU A 210 46.41 -60.65 -38.06
N ALA A 211 45.18 -60.31 -38.45
CA ALA A 211 44.49 -60.98 -39.54
C ALA A 211 45.27 -60.87 -40.87
N GLU A 212 45.83 -59.69 -41.19
CA GLU A 212 46.65 -59.51 -42.38
C GLU A 212 47.97 -60.30 -42.31
N ARG A 213 48.57 -60.40 -41.11
CA ARG A 213 49.76 -61.23 -40.89
C ARG A 213 49.47 -62.72 -41.10
N TYR A 214 48.38 -63.25 -40.54
CA TYR A 214 47.97 -64.63 -40.76
C TYR A 214 47.70 -64.92 -42.23
N LYS A 215 47.05 -63.97 -42.94
CA LYS A 215 46.83 -64.07 -44.38
C LYS A 215 48.15 -64.13 -45.16
N GLN A 216 49.14 -63.31 -44.82
CA GLN A 216 50.47 -63.38 -45.44
C GLN A 216 51.18 -64.71 -45.13
N TRP A 217 51.09 -65.20 -43.89
CA TRP A 217 51.66 -66.51 -43.53
C TRP A 217 51.01 -67.66 -44.29
N ALA A 218 49.68 -67.65 -44.44
CA ALA A 218 48.97 -68.64 -45.24
C ALA A 218 49.44 -68.62 -46.70
N GLN A 219 49.60 -67.43 -47.30
CA GLN A 219 50.12 -67.28 -48.66
C GLN A 219 51.56 -67.79 -48.80
N GLN A 220 52.44 -67.45 -47.86
CA GLN A 220 53.84 -67.91 -47.88
C GLN A 220 53.93 -69.43 -47.71
N TRP A 221 53.13 -69.99 -46.82
CA TRP A 221 53.06 -71.43 -46.60
C TRP A 221 52.55 -72.17 -47.86
N GLN A 222 51.50 -71.64 -48.49
CA GLN A 222 50.98 -72.16 -49.76
C GLN A 222 52.06 -72.16 -50.85
N ASN A 223 52.81 -71.05 -50.99
CA ASN A 223 53.90 -70.94 -51.96
C ASN A 223 55.06 -71.90 -51.66
N TYR A 224 55.43 -72.08 -50.38
CA TYR A 224 56.47 -73.01 -49.96
C TYR A 224 56.10 -74.46 -50.30
N GLN A 225 54.86 -74.86 -50.04
CA GLN A 225 54.35 -76.18 -50.39
C GLN A 225 54.40 -76.44 -51.90
N LEU A 226 54.02 -75.45 -52.71
CA LEU A 226 54.10 -75.56 -54.17
C LEU A 226 55.54 -75.72 -54.69
N ALA A 227 56.54 -75.18 -53.98
CA ALA A 227 57.95 -75.24 -54.37
C ALA A 227 58.66 -76.56 -53.99
N GLN A 228 58.13 -77.31 -53.02
CA GLN A 228 58.80 -78.49 -52.42
C GLN A 228 58.62 -79.79 -53.22
N VAL A 229 57.75 -79.85 -54.22
CA VAL A 229 57.27 -81.15 -54.72
C VAL A 229 57.65 -81.37 -56.21
N PRO A 230 58.47 -82.40 -56.53
CA PRO A 230 58.80 -82.78 -57.92
C PRO A 230 57.67 -83.52 -58.66
N ASN A 231 56.58 -83.82 -57.96
CA ASN A 231 55.32 -84.38 -58.48
C ASN A 231 54.15 -83.80 -57.65
N ALA A 232 53.94 -82.49 -57.80
CA ALA A 232 53.25 -81.60 -56.86
C ALA A 232 51.76 -81.83 -56.62
N ALA A 233 51.11 -82.68 -57.40
CA ALA A 233 49.67 -82.85 -57.31
C ALA A 233 49.26 -83.63 -56.04
N GLU A 234 49.60 -84.91 -55.88
CA GLU A 234 48.90 -85.75 -54.89
C GLU A 234 49.26 -85.47 -53.42
N VAL A 235 50.55 -85.32 -53.08
CA VAL A 235 50.96 -85.10 -51.67
C VAL A 235 50.69 -83.65 -51.23
N GLY A 236 50.91 -82.68 -52.13
CA GLY A 236 50.59 -81.28 -51.87
C GLY A 236 49.09 -81.03 -51.73
N ILE A 237 48.26 -81.66 -52.59
CA ILE A 237 46.80 -81.59 -52.48
C ILE A 237 46.33 -82.22 -51.17
N SER A 238 46.88 -83.36 -50.74
CA SER A 238 46.47 -84.01 -49.49
C SER A 238 46.79 -83.15 -48.26
N GLN A 239 47.95 -82.49 -48.21
CA GLN A 239 48.30 -81.59 -47.10
C GLN A 239 47.50 -80.28 -47.12
N LEU A 240 47.26 -79.71 -48.31
CA LEU A 240 46.39 -78.54 -48.48
C LEU A 240 44.94 -78.85 -48.09
N GLN A 241 44.40 -80.02 -48.47
CA GLN A 241 43.06 -80.45 -48.07
C GLN A 241 42.94 -80.61 -46.56
N GLN A 242 43.95 -81.17 -45.90
CA GLN A 242 43.95 -81.29 -44.45
C GLN A 242 43.93 -79.91 -43.76
N GLN A 243 44.74 -78.97 -44.24
CA GLN A 243 44.74 -77.61 -43.69
C GLN A 243 43.47 -76.82 -44.00
N VAL A 244 42.89 -76.97 -45.20
CA VAL A 244 41.59 -76.38 -45.52
C VAL A 244 40.53 -76.93 -44.57
N SER A 245 40.55 -78.24 -44.28
CA SER A 245 39.63 -78.85 -43.31
C SER A 245 39.83 -78.31 -41.89
N GLU A 246 41.06 -78.12 -41.44
CA GLU A 246 41.35 -77.51 -40.12
C GLU A 246 40.92 -76.03 -40.06
N LEU A 247 41.17 -75.26 -41.13
CA LEU A 247 40.76 -73.86 -41.22
C LEU A 247 39.24 -73.73 -41.29
N GLU A 248 38.55 -74.59 -42.05
CA GLU A 248 37.09 -74.65 -42.09
C GLU A 248 36.50 -74.99 -40.73
N GLN A 249 37.14 -75.91 -39.98
CA GLN A 249 36.72 -76.25 -38.62
C GLN A 249 36.91 -75.05 -37.67
N GLN A 250 38.05 -74.36 -37.74
CA GLN A 250 38.30 -73.15 -36.93
C GLN A 250 37.33 -72.02 -37.31
N LEU A 251 37.03 -71.83 -38.59
CA LEU A 251 36.05 -70.86 -39.06
C LEU A 251 34.65 -71.21 -38.52
N GLY A 252 34.29 -72.49 -38.52
CA GLY A 252 33.04 -73.00 -37.95
C GLY A 252 32.92 -72.71 -36.45
N TYR A 253 33.98 -72.96 -35.67
CA TYR A 253 34.01 -72.59 -34.25
C TYR A 253 33.93 -71.07 -34.04
N GLY A 254 34.65 -70.30 -34.86
CA GLY A 254 34.59 -68.83 -34.83
C GLY A 254 33.19 -68.30 -35.13
N TYR A 255 32.51 -68.86 -36.13
CA TYR A 255 31.14 -68.48 -36.50
C TYR A 255 30.15 -68.82 -35.38
N GLN A 256 30.28 -70.02 -34.78
CA GLN A 256 29.43 -70.43 -33.67
C GLN A 256 29.63 -69.54 -32.42
N ALA A 257 30.87 -69.17 -32.12
CA ALA A 257 31.19 -68.25 -31.03
C ALA A 257 30.64 -66.83 -31.29
N PHE A 258 30.80 -66.34 -32.52
CA PHE A 258 30.25 -65.04 -32.94
C PHE A 258 28.72 -65.03 -32.85
N GLU A 259 28.06 -66.10 -33.29
CA GLU A 259 26.60 -66.21 -33.23
C GLU A 259 26.08 -66.28 -31.78
N GLN A 260 26.77 -67.02 -30.89
CA GLN A 260 26.47 -67.00 -29.46
C GLN A 260 26.67 -65.62 -28.83
N GLN A 261 27.74 -64.91 -29.22
CA GLN A 261 27.99 -63.55 -28.73
C GLN A 261 26.90 -62.58 -29.21
N SER A 262 26.49 -62.68 -30.47
CA SER A 262 25.39 -61.89 -31.05
C SER A 262 24.06 -62.13 -30.30
N GLN A 263 23.73 -63.40 -30.01
CA GLN A 263 22.55 -63.74 -29.20
C GLN A 263 22.62 -63.16 -27.78
N THR A 264 23.80 -63.20 -27.16
CA THR A 264 24.04 -62.62 -25.84
C THR A 264 23.86 -61.10 -25.86
N ILE A 265 24.37 -60.42 -26.89
CA ILE A 265 24.18 -58.97 -27.08
C ILE A 265 22.69 -58.63 -27.29
N LEU A 266 21.98 -59.40 -28.10
CA LEU A 266 20.53 -59.22 -28.31
C LEU A 266 19.75 -59.39 -27.01
N HIS A 267 20.09 -60.41 -26.20
CA HIS A 267 19.50 -60.62 -24.88
C HIS A 267 19.70 -59.39 -23.98
N TYR A 268 20.94 -58.93 -23.80
CA TYR A 268 21.21 -57.75 -22.97
C TYR A 268 20.62 -56.47 -23.53
N THR A 269 20.50 -56.33 -24.85
CA THR A 269 19.85 -55.18 -25.47
C THR A 269 18.35 -55.17 -25.16
N SER A 270 17.69 -56.32 -25.23
CA SER A 270 16.27 -56.47 -24.85
C SER A 270 16.06 -56.19 -23.36
N GLU A 271 16.91 -56.74 -22.50
CA GLU A 271 16.85 -56.52 -21.05
C GLU A 271 17.04 -55.04 -20.69
N ASN A 272 18.00 -54.36 -21.32
CA ASN A 272 18.19 -52.91 -21.15
C ASN A 272 16.97 -52.10 -21.60
N ALA A 273 16.32 -52.48 -22.71
CA ALA A 273 15.10 -51.81 -23.16
C ALA A 273 13.96 -51.97 -22.15
N GLN A 274 13.79 -53.18 -21.59
CA GLN A 274 12.79 -53.44 -20.55
C GLN A 274 13.09 -52.69 -19.25
N LEU A 275 14.35 -52.61 -18.84
CA LEU A 275 14.77 -51.83 -17.67
C LEU A 275 14.48 -50.34 -17.86
N ARG A 276 14.74 -49.78 -19.05
CA ARG A 276 14.40 -48.39 -19.37
C ARG A 276 12.89 -48.14 -19.33
N GLU A 277 12.07 -49.06 -19.83
CA GLU A 277 10.61 -48.94 -19.77
C GLU A 277 10.10 -49.00 -18.32
N ARG A 278 10.66 -49.90 -17.49
CA ARG A 278 10.34 -49.99 -16.06
C ARG A 278 10.72 -48.73 -15.31
N LEU A 279 11.89 -48.15 -15.62
CA LEU A 279 12.33 -46.89 -15.05
C LEU A 279 11.34 -45.76 -15.39
N ALA A 280 10.97 -45.61 -16.66
CA ALA A 280 10.01 -44.60 -17.10
C ALA A 280 8.64 -44.75 -16.41
N LYS A 281 8.16 -45.99 -16.22
CA LYS A 281 6.91 -46.26 -15.47
C LYS A 281 7.04 -45.88 -14.00
N ALA A 282 8.17 -46.20 -13.37
CA ALA A 282 8.43 -45.82 -11.98
C ALA A 282 8.50 -44.31 -11.81
N GLU A 283 9.21 -43.61 -12.70
CA GLU A 283 9.28 -42.14 -12.74
C GLU A 283 7.90 -41.51 -12.88
N SER A 284 7.06 -42.02 -13.81
CA SER A 284 5.68 -41.56 -13.97
C SER A 284 4.84 -41.80 -12.72
N SER A 285 4.98 -42.97 -12.07
CA SER A 285 4.27 -43.27 -10.82
C SER A 285 4.72 -42.39 -9.66
N VAL A 286 6.01 -42.03 -9.59
CA VAL A 286 6.53 -41.09 -8.57
C VAL A 286 6.02 -39.69 -8.85
N ALA A 287 5.99 -39.25 -10.11
CA ALA A 287 5.43 -37.95 -10.48
C ALA A 287 3.92 -37.86 -10.13
N GLU A 288 3.15 -38.91 -10.40
CA GLU A 288 1.74 -38.99 -10.00
C GLU A 288 1.56 -39.02 -8.47
N ALA A 289 2.41 -39.74 -7.74
CA ALA A 289 2.37 -39.78 -6.28
C ALA A 289 2.69 -38.41 -5.67
N ASN A 290 3.70 -37.71 -6.20
CA ASN A 290 4.04 -36.34 -5.78
C ASN A 290 2.89 -35.37 -6.07
N LYS A 291 2.26 -35.47 -7.24
CA LYS A 291 1.08 -34.65 -7.57
C LYS A 291 -0.08 -34.93 -6.62
N LYS A 292 -0.35 -36.19 -6.30
CA LYS A 292 -1.39 -36.58 -5.31
C LYS A 292 -1.03 -36.13 -3.89
N LEU A 293 0.25 -36.06 -3.55
CA LEU A 293 0.73 -35.55 -2.26
C LEU A 293 0.53 -34.02 -2.16
N ASP A 294 0.75 -33.29 -3.26
CA ASP A 294 0.45 -31.86 -3.36
C ASP A 294 -1.05 -31.57 -3.31
N GLU A 295 -1.87 -32.48 -3.87
CA GLU A 295 -3.34 -32.41 -3.84
C GLU A 295 -3.96 -32.98 -2.54
N ALA A 296 -3.19 -33.68 -1.70
CA ALA A 296 -3.69 -34.27 -0.47
C ALA A 296 -3.93 -33.19 0.62
N PRO A 297 -5.12 -33.14 1.24
CA PRO A 297 -5.37 -32.24 2.36
C PRO A 297 -4.41 -32.55 3.51
N ARG A 298 -3.59 -31.57 3.90
CA ARG A 298 -2.72 -31.69 5.09
C ARG A 298 -3.60 -31.96 6.31
N PRO A 299 -3.26 -32.92 7.20
CA PRO A 299 -4.02 -33.13 8.42
C PRO A 299 -3.94 -31.86 9.27
N ILE A 300 -5.07 -31.20 9.47
CA ILE A 300 -5.21 -30.14 10.46
C ILE A 300 -5.06 -30.82 11.83
N VAL A 301 -3.87 -30.72 12.42
CA VAL A 301 -3.69 -30.93 13.86
C VAL A 301 -4.30 -29.72 14.54
N ASN A 302 -5.42 -29.95 15.22
CA ASN A 302 -6.23 -29.03 16.01
C ASN A 302 -5.58 -27.68 16.37
N GLY A 303 -6.10 -26.62 15.73
CA GLY A 303 -5.84 -25.23 16.09
C GLY A 303 -6.26 -24.25 15.00
N THR A 304 -7.56 -24.03 14.85
CA THR A 304 -8.21 -22.89 14.15
C THR A 304 -7.58 -22.41 12.84
N VAL A 305 -8.08 -22.87 11.69
CA VAL A 305 -8.11 -22.04 10.48
C VAL A 305 -9.42 -22.31 9.73
N GLU A 306 -10.23 -21.26 9.62
CA GLU A 306 -11.46 -21.24 8.82
C GLU A 306 -11.12 -21.45 7.34
N ASN A 307 -11.90 -22.33 6.69
CA ASN A 307 -11.93 -22.47 5.25
C ASN A 307 -12.57 -21.23 4.63
N GLY A 308 -11.75 -20.34 4.10
CA GLY A 308 -12.17 -19.26 3.21
C GLY A 308 -11.03 -18.85 2.30
N ASP A 309 -11.22 -19.00 0.99
CA ASP A 309 -10.46 -18.32 -0.07
C ASP A 309 -8.97 -18.67 -0.27
N GLN A 310 -8.64 -19.88 -0.76
CA GLN A 310 -7.32 -20.11 -1.39
C GLN A 310 -7.23 -19.68 -2.87
N LYS A 311 -8.37 -19.34 -3.51
CA LYS A 311 -8.40 -18.84 -4.90
C LYS A 311 -8.11 -17.33 -4.98
N LYS A 312 -8.51 -16.55 -3.98
CA LYS A 312 -8.20 -15.11 -3.88
C LYS A 312 -6.70 -14.81 -3.77
N PRO A 313 -5.89 -15.47 -2.91
CA PRO A 313 -4.48 -15.08 -2.75
C PRO A 313 -3.66 -15.29 -4.02
N HIS A 314 -3.99 -16.24 -4.89
CA HIS A 314 -3.30 -16.39 -6.17
C HIS A 314 -3.69 -15.29 -7.18
N ASP A 315 -4.99 -14.95 -7.26
CA ASP A 315 -5.46 -13.84 -8.10
C ASP A 315 -4.95 -12.48 -7.58
N ASP A 316 -4.92 -12.29 -6.26
CA ASP A 316 -4.42 -11.09 -5.60
C ASP A 316 -2.89 -10.99 -5.74
N LEU A 317 -2.16 -12.11 -5.67
CA LEU A 317 -0.72 -12.14 -5.96
C LEU A 317 -0.42 -11.80 -7.43
N THR A 318 -1.29 -12.23 -8.35
CA THR A 318 -1.13 -11.93 -9.77
C THR A 318 -1.43 -10.46 -10.06
N LYS A 319 -2.49 -9.90 -9.46
CA LYS A 319 -2.80 -8.47 -9.54
C LYS A 319 -1.72 -7.61 -8.90
N LEU A 320 -1.20 -8.01 -7.73
CA LEU A 320 -0.14 -7.28 -7.05
C LEU A 320 1.16 -7.27 -7.86
N LYS A 321 1.50 -8.36 -8.56
CA LYS A 321 2.62 -8.38 -9.51
C LYS A 321 2.40 -7.44 -10.69
N GLN A 322 1.17 -7.37 -11.21
CA GLN A 322 0.82 -6.47 -12.30
C GLN A 322 0.88 -4.99 -11.85
N GLU A 323 0.36 -4.67 -10.66
CA GLU A 323 0.46 -3.34 -10.07
C GLU A 323 1.93 -2.95 -9.80
N GLN A 324 2.78 -3.90 -9.40
CA GLN A 324 4.21 -3.67 -9.21
C GLN A 324 4.94 -3.35 -10.53
N GLU A 325 4.61 -4.03 -11.63
CA GLU A 325 5.14 -3.72 -12.97
C GLU A 325 4.68 -2.34 -13.47
N GLU A 326 3.42 -1.97 -13.24
CA GLU A 326 2.89 -0.65 -13.60
C GLU A 326 3.58 0.47 -12.79
N LEU A 327 3.82 0.24 -11.50
CA LEU A 327 4.53 1.19 -10.64
C LEU A 327 5.99 1.38 -11.08
N LEU A 328 6.68 0.29 -11.45
CA LEU A 328 8.04 0.34 -11.99
C LEU A 328 8.10 1.12 -13.31
N MET A 329 7.09 0.98 -14.16
CA MET A 329 6.98 1.73 -15.40
C MET A 329 6.78 3.24 -15.14
N LEU A 330 5.94 3.60 -14.16
CA LEU A 330 5.75 4.99 -13.75
C LEU A 330 7.02 5.60 -13.14
N LEU A 331 7.75 4.83 -12.32
CA LEU A 331 9.02 5.26 -11.74
C LEU A 331 10.08 5.49 -12.82
N ALA A 332 10.15 4.62 -13.83
CA ALA A 332 11.04 4.81 -14.97
C ALA A 332 10.68 6.07 -15.80
N ASP A 333 9.39 6.33 -16.03
CA ASP A 333 8.93 7.55 -16.71
C ASP A 333 9.22 8.81 -15.87
N GLN A 334 9.04 8.74 -14.55
CA GLN A 334 9.36 9.84 -13.64
C GLN A 334 10.87 10.11 -13.62
N HIS A 335 11.70 9.06 -13.60
CA HIS A 335 13.16 9.18 -13.66
C HIS A 335 13.61 9.80 -14.99
N ASN A 336 13.03 9.38 -16.12
CA ASN A 336 13.27 10.00 -17.43
C ASN A 336 12.88 11.49 -17.44
N LYS A 337 11.71 11.84 -16.90
CA LYS A 337 11.27 13.23 -16.75
C LYS A 337 12.22 14.02 -15.85
N MET A 338 12.69 13.43 -14.76
CA MET A 338 13.66 14.05 -13.86
C MET A 338 14.97 14.34 -14.58
N SER A 339 15.47 13.38 -15.37
CA SER A 339 16.66 13.55 -16.21
C SER A 339 16.49 14.68 -17.23
N VAL A 340 15.32 14.77 -17.87
CA VAL A 340 14.99 15.87 -18.82
C VAL A 340 14.94 17.22 -18.10
N TYR A 341 14.31 17.30 -16.93
CA TYR A 341 14.25 18.55 -16.15
C TYR A 341 15.62 18.96 -15.61
N ARG A 342 16.44 18.02 -15.12
CA ARG A 342 17.84 18.27 -14.73
C ARG A 342 18.65 18.81 -15.91
N ARG A 343 18.52 18.21 -17.10
CA ARG A 343 19.18 18.69 -18.32
C ARG A 343 18.71 20.10 -18.71
N ARG A 344 17.41 20.40 -18.54
CA ARG A 344 16.85 21.72 -18.79
C ARG A 344 17.35 22.76 -17.78
N LEU A 345 17.42 22.42 -16.50
CA LEU A 345 17.96 23.28 -15.45
C LEU A 345 19.45 23.56 -15.66
N LYS A 346 20.25 22.54 -16.01
CA LYS A 346 21.66 22.70 -16.42
C LYS A 346 21.78 23.65 -17.62
N SER A 347 20.91 23.54 -18.62
CA SER A 347 20.91 24.45 -19.79
C SER A 347 20.49 25.90 -19.48
N LEU A 348 19.82 26.12 -18.35
CA LEU A 348 19.38 27.44 -17.87
C LEU A 348 20.33 28.03 -16.81
N GLY A 349 21.47 27.38 -16.54
CA GLY A 349 22.50 27.86 -15.59
C GLY A 349 22.11 27.72 -14.12
N GLN A 350 21.10 26.92 -13.79
CA GLN A 350 20.66 26.65 -12.42
C GLN A 350 21.48 25.47 -11.83
N PRO A 351 21.91 25.55 -10.56
CA PRO A 351 22.62 24.45 -9.89
C PRO A 351 21.69 23.25 -9.67
N VAL A 352 22.17 22.05 -9.99
CA VAL A 352 21.45 20.78 -9.79
C VAL A 352 22.32 19.91 -8.89
N THR A 353 21.78 19.43 -7.76
CA THR A 353 22.45 18.45 -6.89
C THR A 353 22.37 17.08 -7.58
N ASP A 354 23.52 16.55 -8.00
CA ASP A 354 23.62 15.18 -8.50
C ASP A 354 23.80 14.26 -7.28
N ASP A 355 22.72 13.65 -6.83
CA ASP A 355 22.73 12.61 -5.79
C ASP A 355 23.00 11.21 -6.40
N GLU A 356 23.68 11.12 -7.55
CA GLU A 356 23.95 9.87 -8.28
C GLU A 356 25.46 9.57 -8.48
N ASP A 357 26.34 10.25 -7.73
CA ASP A 357 27.75 9.87 -7.61
C ASP A 357 27.99 9.04 -6.32
N GLU A 358 27.28 7.91 -6.16
CA GLU A 358 27.60 6.83 -5.20
C GLU A 358 27.44 5.44 -5.81
#